data_AF-A0A388KP69-F1
#
_entry.id   AF-A0A388KP69-F1
#
_cell.length_a   1.000
_cell.length_b   1.000
_cell.length_c   1.000
_cell.angle_alpha   90.00
_cell.angle_beta   90.00
_cell.angle_gamma   90.00
#
_symmetry.space_group_name_H-M   'P 1'
#
loop_
_entity.id
_entity.type
_entity.pdbx_description
1 polymer ?
#
loop_
_entity_poly.entity_id
_entity_poly.type
_entity_poly.pdbx_seq_one_letter_code
_entity_poly.pdbx_strand_id
1 'polypeptide(L)'
;MDDDGSTSYVKKCGFSDLYGSAIAVRLTNGLQIEDNVAFRSYDSSNFVIDGGSNISLSRNLAIGAHLERAVTDDLYSISFRISYFPANFEVKNTVGPIRIQDNAAAGSYVLGFNIVGDDCKAEERKVIGNEAHTNLVGVYFQNGYSPSNCICIDNFKISRSWDYGILNQKSKHSIEVHNTVVAESKRGILLNKVQKLPERGYTLINSTIVAPFGALPAICIEPPNKQAFRRHSYTEKSPIVGIVASSFSPSFGIGPPRKAWDQVSSARLDLELSTLLTEKLVSTVM
;
A
#
# COMPACT_ATOMS: atom_id res chain seq x y z
N MET A 1 -23.51 -16.05 -36.24
CA MET A 1 -22.48 -16.98 -35.79
C MET A 1 -21.16 -16.26 -35.97
N ASP A 2 -20.64 -15.76 -34.85
CA ASP A 2 -19.22 -15.50 -34.57
C ASP A 2 -19.13 -15.71 -33.05
N ASP A 3 -19.09 -17.00 -32.68
CA ASP A 3 -18.84 -17.48 -31.33
C ASP A 3 -17.33 -17.61 -31.17
N ASP A 4 -16.66 -16.48 -30.86
CA ASP A 4 -15.27 -16.45 -30.42
C ASP A 4 -15.24 -16.75 -28.91
N GLY A 5 -15.39 -18.04 -28.56
CA GLY A 5 -15.16 -18.61 -27.23
C GLY A 5 -15.56 -17.72 -26.05
N SER A 6 -16.84 -17.70 -25.69
CA SER A 6 -17.41 -16.82 -24.65
C SER A 6 -16.60 -16.79 -23.35
N THR A 7 -15.80 -15.74 -23.15
CA THR A 7 -15.19 -15.46 -21.84
C THR A 7 -16.27 -14.95 -20.89
N SER A 8 -16.22 -15.37 -19.62
CA SER A 8 -17.16 -14.87 -18.61
C SER A 8 -16.93 -13.39 -18.37
N TYR A 9 -17.97 -12.63 -18.05
CA TYR A 9 -17.85 -11.19 -17.84
C TYR A 9 -18.83 -10.62 -16.82
N VAL A 10 -18.43 -9.49 -16.22
CA VAL A 10 -19.29 -8.56 -15.48
C VAL A 10 -19.00 -7.17 -16.02
N LYS A 11 -19.98 -6.56 -16.71
CA LYS A 11 -19.75 -5.27 -17.37
C LYS A 11 -20.88 -4.28 -17.14
N LYS A 12 -20.54 -3.00 -17.01
CA LYS A 12 -21.50 -1.88 -16.99
C LYS A 12 -22.51 -1.97 -15.85
N CYS A 13 -22.11 -2.52 -14.70
CA CYS A 13 -22.93 -2.64 -13.51
C CYS A 13 -22.58 -1.57 -12.47
N GLY A 14 -23.55 -1.22 -11.62
CA GLY A 14 -23.36 -0.38 -10.44
C GLY A 14 -23.64 -1.17 -9.17
N PHE A 15 -22.76 -1.05 -8.18
CA PHE A 15 -22.84 -1.68 -6.87
C PHE A 15 -22.70 -0.61 -5.79
N SER A 16 -23.62 -0.55 -4.83
CA SER A 16 -23.57 0.48 -3.78
C SER A 16 -23.95 -0.04 -2.41
N ASP A 17 -23.32 0.51 -1.37
CA ASP A 17 -23.69 0.32 0.04
C ASP A 17 -23.71 -1.16 0.46
N LEU A 18 -22.58 -1.83 0.29
CA LEU A 18 -22.44 -3.27 0.49
C LEU A 18 -21.69 -3.59 1.78
N TYR A 19 -22.19 -4.54 2.56
CA TYR A 19 -21.41 -5.19 3.62
C TYR A 19 -20.60 -6.34 3.02
N GLY A 20 -19.50 -6.00 2.35
CA GLY A 20 -18.69 -6.91 1.56
C GLY A 20 -18.22 -6.29 0.24
N SER A 21 -17.54 -7.08 -0.59
CA SER A 21 -17.05 -6.62 -1.91
C SER A 21 -18.18 -6.48 -2.92
N ALA A 22 -18.07 -5.48 -3.80
CA ALA A 22 -18.90 -5.37 -5.00
C ALA A 22 -18.70 -6.55 -5.95
N ILE A 23 -17.43 -6.89 -6.22
CA ILE A 23 -17.08 -8.08 -6.98
C ILE A 23 -15.94 -8.79 -6.27
N ALA A 24 -16.16 -10.05 -5.89
CA ALA A 24 -15.13 -10.93 -5.36
C ALA A 24 -14.98 -12.16 -6.25
N VAL A 25 -13.77 -12.36 -6.76
CA VAL A 25 -13.41 -13.45 -7.67
C VAL A 25 -12.36 -14.30 -6.98
N ARG A 26 -12.57 -15.62 -6.96
CA ARG A 26 -11.64 -16.56 -6.34
C ARG A 26 -11.33 -17.70 -7.29
N LEU A 27 -10.03 -18.01 -7.45
CA LEU A 27 -9.55 -19.17 -8.20
C LEU A 27 -10.19 -19.34 -9.59
N THR A 28 -10.46 -18.21 -10.28
CA THR A 28 -11.20 -18.19 -11.55
C THR A 28 -10.25 -17.90 -12.71
N ASN A 29 -10.50 -18.51 -13.86
CA ASN A 29 -9.74 -18.25 -15.08
C ASN A 29 -10.64 -17.66 -16.18
N GLY A 30 -10.17 -16.64 -16.90
CA GLY A 30 -10.88 -16.10 -18.07
C GLY A 30 -12.12 -15.28 -17.73
N LEU A 31 -11.93 -14.20 -16.95
CA LEU A 31 -13.01 -13.28 -16.54
C LEU A 31 -12.69 -11.83 -16.92
N GLN A 32 -13.67 -11.16 -17.51
CA GLN A 32 -13.60 -9.74 -17.86
C GLN A 32 -14.47 -8.90 -16.92
N ILE A 33 -13.86 -7.93 -16.23
CA ILE A 33 -14.55 -7.01 -15.33
C ILE A 33 -14.34 -5.60 -15.88
N GLU A 34 -15.38 -5.03 -16.49
CA GLU A 34 -15.23 -3.84 -17.33
C GLU A 34 -16.34 -2.81 -17.13
N ASP A 35 -15.98 -1.52 -17.09
CA ASP A 35 -16.93 -0.40 -17.04
C ASP A 35 -17.91 -0.47 -15.84
N ASN A 36 -17.52 -1.10 -14.71
CA ASN A 36 -18.36 -1.17 -13.52
C ASN A 36 -18.09 -0.04 -12.54
N VAL A 37 -19.07 0.28 -11.71
CA VAL A 37 -18.97 1.24 -10.61
C VAL A 37 -19.23 0.53 -9.29
N ALA A 38 -18.31 0.64 -8.34
CA ALA A 38 -18.49 0.23 -6.96
C ALA A 38 -18.43 1.44 -6.04
N PHE A 39 -19.43 1.61 -5.19
CA PHE A 39 -19.56 2.74 -4.28
C PHE A 39 -19.87 2.27 -2.87
N ARG A 40 -18.93 2.47 -1.94
CA ARG A 40 -19.07 2.10 -0.53
C ARG A 40 -19.27 0.60 -0.29
N SER A 41 -18.18 -0.13 -0.37
CA SER A 41 -18.06 -1.43 0.28
C SER A 41 -17.55 -1.25 1.70
N TYR A 42 -18.23 -1.88 2.67
CA TYR A 42 -17.88 -1.88 4.08
C TYR A 42 -17.21 -3.18 4.47
N ASP A 43 -16.14 -3.07 5.26
CA ASP A 43 -15.35 -4.17 5.83
C ASP A 43 -14.76 -5.12 4.79
N SER A 44 -14.60 -4.61 3.56
CA SER A 44 -13.99 -5.32 2.47
C SER A 44 -13.46 -4.35 1.42
N SER A 45 -12.67 -4.88 0.49
CA SER A 45 -12.28 -4.18 -0.72
C SER A 45 -13.44 -4.14 -1.72
N ASN A 46 -13.51 -3.11 -2.56
CA ASN A 46 -14.57 -2.98 -3.57
C ASN A 46 -14.46 -4.11 -4.63
N PHE A 47 -13.32 -4.20 -5.30
CA PHE A 47 -13.00 -5.29 -6.23
C PHE A 47 -11.91 -6.18 -5.64
N VAL A 48 -12.19 -7.49 -5.52
CA VAL A 48 -11.25 -8.50 -5.00
C VAL A 48 -10.99 -9.57 -6.04
N ILE A 49 -9.73 -9.75 -6.39
CA ILE A 49 -9.24 -10.90 -7.15
C ILE A 49 -8.28 -11.68 -6.26
N ASP A 50 -8.66 -12.91 -5.91
CA ASP A 50 -7.86 -13.81 -5.07
C ASP A 50 -7.58 -15.11 -5.83
N GLY A 51 -6.42 -15.16 -6.47
CA GLY A 51 -6.02 -16.27 -7.32
C GLY A 51 -6.65 -16.27 -8.71
N GLY A 52 -6.30 -17.30 -9.49
CA GLY A 52 -6.70 -17.41 -10.90
C GLY A 52 -5.72 -16.77 -11.89
N SER A 53 -6.13 -16.72 -13.14
CA SER A 53 -5.34 -16.23 -14.28
C SER A 53 -6.22 -15.73 -15.43
N ASN A 54 -5.64 -14.96 -16.36
CA ASN A 54 -6.37 -14.41 -17.50
C ASN A 54 -7.64 -13.63 -17.07
N ILE A 55 -7.49 -12.80 -16.03
CA ILE A 55 -8.52 -11.88 -15.56
C ILE A 55 -8.14 -10.47 -16.00
N SER A 56 -9.13 -9.69 -16.42
CA SER A 56 -8.99 -8.28 -16.75
C SER A 56 -9.92 -7.42 -15.90
N LEU A 57 -9.36 -6.35 -15.35
CA LEU A 57 -10.07 -5.25 -14.71
C LEU A 57 -9.77 -4.00 -15.52
N SER A 58 -10.76 -3.50 -16.24
CA SER A 58 -10.57 -2.33 -17.10
C SER A 58 -11.67 -1.30 -16.97
N ARG A 59 -11.31 -0.02 -16.89
CA ARG A 59 -12.27 1.12 -16.84
C ARG A 59 -13.32 1.03 -15.73
N ASN A 60 -12.99 0.37 -14.62
CA ASN A 60 -13.87 0.34 -13.47
C ASN A 60 -13.61 1.54 -12.55
N LEU A 61 -14.66 2.02 -11.90
CA LEU A 61 -14.61 3.07 -10.89
C LEU A 61 -14.94 2.47 -9.52
N ALA A 62 -14.05 2.64 -8.54
CA ALA A 62 -14.23 2.19 -7.18
C ALA A 62 -14.09 3.38 -6.23
N ILE A 63 -15.10 3.61 -5.39
CA ILE A 63 -15.13 4.72 -4.46
C ILE A 63 -15.46 4.18 -3.07
N GLY A 64 -14.63 4.50 -2.07
CA GLY A 64 -14.94 4.27 -0.67
C GLY A 64 -14.91 2.80 -0.24
N ALA A 65 -13.79 2.10 -0.35
CA ALA A 65 -13.59 0.88 0.44
C ALA A 65 -13.40 1.26 1.93
N HIS A 66 -14.44 1.04 2.74
CA HIS A 66 -14.52 1.45 4.14
C HIS A 66 -14.20 0.31 5.10
N LEU A 67 -13.70 0.67 6.28
CA LEU A 67 -13.58 -0.21 7.44
C LEU A 67 -14.47 0.39 8.54
N GLU A 68 -15.62 -0.22 8.79
CA GLU A 68 -16.63 0.29 9.75
C GLU A 68 -16.90 -0.67 10.91
N ARG A 69 -16.54 -1.95 10.79
CA ARG A 69 -16.89 -2.95 11.81
C ARG A 69 -16.48 -2.49 13.19
N ALA A 70 -17.45 -2.43 14.09
CA ALA A 70 -17.23 -2.21 15.51
C ALA A 70 -16.31 -3.31 16.03
N VAL A 71 -15.06 -2.93 16.24
CA VAL A 71 -14.03 -3.78 16.79
C VAL A 71 -14.24 -3.79 18.30
N THR A 72 -14.73 -4.91 18.81
CA THR A 72 -14.68 -5.24 20.25
C THR A 72 -13.22 -5.21 20.71
N ASP A 73 -12.91 -5.00 21.99
CA ASP A 73 -11.50 -5.05 22.47
C ASP A 73 -10.92 -6.49 22.50
N ASP A 74 -11.49 -7.41 21.72
CA ASP A 74 -10.99 -8.78 21.65
C ASP A 74 -9.76 -8.88 20.74
N LEU A 75 -8.91 -9.86 21.05
CA LEU A 75 -7.66 -10.09 20.32
C LEU A 75 -7.87 -10.39 18.83
N TYR A 76 -9.01 -10.95 18.46
CA TYR A 76 -9.30 -11.33 17.07
C TYR A 76 -9.56 -10.10 16.20
N SER A 77 -10.41 -9.20 16.67
CA SER A 77 -10.74 -7.94 16.00
C SER A 77 -9.55 -6.97 16.00
N ILE A 78 -8.73 -6.94 17.06
CA ILE A 78 -7.44 -6.23 17.06
C ILE A 78 -6.47 -6.81 16.03
N SER A 79 -6.33 -8.15 15.98
CA SER A 79 -5.49 -8.83 14.98
C SER A 79 -5.95 -8.53 13.55
N PHE A 80 -7.27 -8.50 13.32
CA PHE A 80 -7.87 -8.16 12.03
C PHE A 80 -7.59 -6.70 11.64
N ARG A 81 -7.71 -5.73 12.56
CA ARG A 81 -7.35 -4.31 12.32
C ARG A 81 -5.90 -4.14 11.88
N ILE A 82 -5.00 -4.95 12.43
CA ILE A 82 -3.56 -4.84 12.14
C ILE A 82 -3.20 -5.55 10.83
N SER A 83 -4.01 -6.53 10.40
CA SER A 83 -3.67 -7.44 9.31
C SER A 83 -4.46 -7.22 8.02
N TYR A 84 -5.61 -6.53 8.07
CA TYR A 84 -6.46 -6.29 6.89
C TYR A 84 -6.54 -4.82 6.52
N PHE A 85 -6.14 -4.52 5.28
CA PHE A 85 -6.20 -3.18 4.69
C PHE A 85 -7.12 -3.22 3.46
N PRO A 86 -8.41 -2.81 3.61
CA PRO A 86 -9.32 -2.78 2.49
C PRO A 86 -8.81 -1.84 1.40
N ALA A 87 -8.99 -2.26 0.16
CA ALA A 87 -8.59 -1.55 -1.02
C ALA A 87 -9.78 -1.28 -1.95
N ASN A 88 -9.70 -0.25 -2.79
CA ASN A 88 -10.64 -0.14 -3.89
C ASN A 88 -10.43 -1.30 -4.90
N PHE A 89 -9.18 -1.62 -5.21
CA PHE A 89 -8.82 -2.80 -6.00
C PHE A 89 -7.79 -3.63 -5.24
N GLU A 90 -8.16 -4.86 -4.86
CA GLU A 90 -7.29 -5.84 -4.22
C GLU A 90 -7.05 -7.00 -5.19
N VAL A 91 -5.79 -7.20 -5.62
CA VAL A 91 -5.40 -8.31 -6.49
C VAL A 91 -4.24 -9.05 -5.83
N LYS A 92 -4.49 -10.31 -5.46
CA LYS A 92 -3.53 -11.15 -4.72
C LYS A 92 -3.56 -12.60 -5.20
N ASN A 93 -2.50 -13.33 -4.87
CA ASN A 93 -2.38 -14.78 -5.05
C ASN A 93 -2.57 -15.29 -6.50
N THR A 94 -2.48 -14.44 -7.51
CA THR A 94 -2.69 -14.82 -8.90
C THR A 94 -1.50 -15.62 -9.45
N VAL A 95 -1.79 -16.61 -10.30
CA VAL A 95 -0.79 -17.55 -10.84
C VAL A 95 -0.34 -17.19 -12.26
N GLY A 96 -0.79 -16.05 -12.77
CA GLY A 96 -0.48 -15.56 -14.10
C GLY A 96 -0.76 -14.07 -14.22
N PRO A 97 -0.52 -13.50 -15.40
CA PRO A 97 -0.68 -12.07 -15.63
C PRO A 97 -2.15 -11.66 -15.47
N ILE A 98 -2.36 -10.54 -14.79
CA ILE A 98 -3.66 -9.88 -14.62
C ILE A 98 -3.59 -8.53 -15.31
N ARG A 99 -4.61 -8.20 -16.10
CA ARG A 99 -4.72 -6.87 -16.70
C ARG A 99 -5.46 -5.96 -15.73
N ILE A 100 -4.86 -4.84 -15.37
CA ILE A 100 -5.42 -3.81 -14.50
C ILE A 100 -5.19 -2.48 -15.24
N GLN A 101 -6.18 -2.06 -16.03
CA GLN A 101 -6.02 -0.97 -16.99
C GLN A 101 -7.08 0.11 -16.82
N ASP A 102 -6.66 1.38 -16.78
CA ASP A 102 -7.56 2.54 -16.82
C ASP A 102 -8.66 2.55 -15.74
N ASN A 103 -8.41 1.92 -14.58
CA ASN A 103 -9.36 1.94 -13.47
C ASN A 103 -9.14 3.18 -12.60
N ALA A 104 -10.18 3.65 -11.92
CA ALA A 104 -10.13 4.78 -11.00
C ALA A 104 -10.53 4.35 -9.58
N ALA A 105 -9.68 4.66 -8.60
CA ALA A 105 -9.85 4.35 -7.19
C ALA A 105 -9.89 5.63 -6.36
N ALA A 106 -11.01 5.93 -5.71
CA ALA A 106 -11.16 7.13 -4.89
C ALA A 106 -11.59 6.86 -3.43
N GLY A 107 -11.12 7.68 -2.49
CA GLY A 107 -11.71 7.79 -1.15
C GLY A 107 -11.66 6.53 -0.28
N SER A 108 -10.75 5.58 -0.53
CA SER A 108 -10.62 4.38 0.32
C SER A 108 -10.15 4.74 1.73
N TYR A 109 -10.62 3.99 2.73
CA TYR A 109 -10.12 4.10 4.10
C TYR A 109 -8.61 3.79 4.20
N VAL A 110 -8.12 2.81 3.42
CA VAL A 110 -6.67 2.45 3.40
C VAL A 110 -6.06 2.54 2.01
N LEU A 111 -6.39 1.64 1.08
CA LEU A 111 -5.64 1.49 -0.17
C LEU A 111 -6.49 1.82 -1.40
N GLY A 112 -5.94 2.58 -2.36
CA GLY A 112 -6.54 2.68 -3.70
C GLY A 112 -6.35 1.35 -4.44
N PHE A 113 -5.09 0.97 -4.65
CA PHE A 113 -4.71 -0.30 -5.26
C PHE A 113 -3.82 -1.09 -4.32
N ASN A 114 -4.14 -2.37 -4.14
CA ASN A 114 -3.34 -3.34 -3.41
C ASN A 114 -3.00 -4.49 -4.38
N ILE A 115 -1.88 -4.37 -5.09
CA ILE A 115 -1.59 -5.14 -6.30
C ILE A 115 -0.12 -5.57 -6.36
N VAL A 116 0.21 -6.61 -7.13
CA VAL A 116 1.61 -7.04 -7.34
C VAL A 116 2.34 -6.14 -8.35
N GLY A 117 1.64 -5.58 -9.34
CA GLY A 117 2.24 -4.95 -10.51
C GLY A 117 2.43 -5.94 -11.67
N ASP A 118 2.87 -5.43 -12.82
CA ASP A 118 3.16 -6.25 -14.00
C ASP A 118 4.62 -6.70 -14.02
N ASP A 119 4.95 -7.75 -14.77
CA ASP A 119 6.34 -8.14 -14.98
C ASP A 119 7.08 -7.04 -15.78
N CYS A 120 8.18 -6.51 -15.25
CA CYS A 120 8.94 -5.45 -15.92
C CYS A 120 9.44 -5.82 -17.33
N LYS A 121 9.63 -7.11 -17.61
CA LYS A 121 10.10 -7.63 -18.91
C LYS A 121 8.96 -8.09 -19.82
N ALA A 122 7.70 -7.91 -19.42
CA ALA A 122 6.58 -8.21 -20.30
C ALA A 122 6.64 -7.34 -21.57
N GLU A 123 6.33 -7.94 -22.73
CA GLU A 123 6.26 -7.22 -24.01
C GLU A 123 5.14 -6.18 -24.01
N GLU A 124 4.01 -6.49 -23.37
CA GLU A 124 2.85 -5.63 -23.22
C GLU A 124 2.67 -5.26 -21.75
N ARG A 125 2.52 -3.95 -21.46
CA ARG A 125 2.19 -3.45 -20.12
C ARG A 125 0.72 -3.73 -19.78
N LYS A 126 0.49 -4.56 -18.77
CA LYS A 126 -0.85 -4.99 -18.32
C LYS A 126 -1.37 -4.23 -17.12
N VAL A 127 -0.49 -3.58 -16.36
CA VAL A 127 -0.85 -2.74 -15.21
C VAL A 127 -0.50 -1.29 -15.54
N ILE A 128 -1.43 -0.60 -16.20
CA ILE A 128 -1.17 0.70 -16.83
C ILE A 128 -2.39 1.64 -16.77
N GLY A 129 -2.16 2.95 -16.69
CA GLY A 129 -3.21 3.95 -16.93
C GLY A 129 -4.19 4.16 -15.77
N ASN A 130 -3.96 3.54 -14.61
CA ASN A 130 -4.90 3.61 -13.49
C ASN A 130 -4.74 4.91 -12.68
N GLU A 131 -5.84 5.37 -12.09
CA GLU A 131 -5.91 6.57 -11.28
C GLU A 131 -6.24 6.25 -9.82
N ALA A 132 -5.49 6.81 -8.87
CA ALA A 132 -5.78 6.75 -7.45
C ALA A 132 -5.91 8.16 -6.87
N HIS A 133 -7.03 8.48 -6.25
CA HIS A 133 -7.34 9.81 -5.72
C HIS A 133 -7.86 9.74 -4.27
N THR A 134 -7.46 10.67 -3.39
CA THR A 134 -8.03 10.80 -2.02
C THR A 134 -8.08 9.53 -1.16
N ASN A 135 -7.18 8.57 -1.42
CA ASN A 135 -7.00 7.36 -0.61
C ASN A 135 -6.03 7.62 0.56
N LEU A 136 -5.96 6.79 1.60
CA LEU A 136 -4.88 6.90 2.58
C LEU A 136 -3.52 6.59 1.93
N VAL A 137 -3.45 5.51 1.15
CA VAL A 137 -2.34 5.19 0.26
C VAL A 137 -2.86 4.95 -1.15
N GLY A 138 -2.26 5.57 -2.15
CA GLY A 138 -2.68 5.42 -3.55
C GLY A 138 -2.46 4.00 -4.08
N VAL A 139 -1.20 3.56 -4.12
CA VAL A 139 -0.81 2.22 -4.57
C VAL A 139 0.06 1.56 -3.51
N TYR A 140 -0.30 0.33 -3.12
CA TYR A 140 0.53 -0.54 -2.32
C TYR A 140 0.96 -1.76 -3.15
N PHE A 141 2.28 -1.94 -3.29
CA PHE A 141 2.81 -3.15 -3.94
C PHE A 141 2.81 -4.33 -2.99
N GLN A 142 2.17 -5.42 -3.41
CA GLN A 142 2.26 -6.72 -2.77
C GLN A 142 3.47 -7.50 -3.29
N ASN A 143 3.91 -8.47 -2.47
CA ASN A 143 4.76 -9.54 -2.97
C ASN A 143 3.87 -10.59 -3.62
N GLY A 144 4.18 -11.00 -4.84
CA GLY A 144 3.38 -11.99 -5.55
C GLY A 144 4.16 -12.65 -6.67
N TYR A 145 3.45 -13.12 -7.69
CA TYR A 145 4.06 -13.77 -8.82
C TYR A 145 4.73 -12.76 -9.76
N SER A 146 6.04 -12.90 -9.99
CA SER A 146 6.82 -12.12 -10.96
C SER A 146 7.95 -12.99 -11.54
N PRO A 147 7.80 -13.53 -12.77
CA PRO A 147 8.80 -14.39 -13.40
C PRO A 147 10.19 -13.77 -13.51
N SER A 148 10.27 -12.50 -13.87
CA SER A 148 11.56 -11.80 -14.02
C SER A 148 12.16 -11.30 -12.71
N ASN A 149 11.48 -11.52 -11.57
CA ASN A 149 11.80 -10.92 -10.28
C ASN A 149 11.80 -9.38 -10.30
N CYS A 150 10.99 -8.79 -11.18
CA CYS A 150 10.78 -7.37 -11.30
C CYS A 150 9.29 -7.09 -11.51
N ILE A 151 8.76 -6.15 -10.73
CA ILE A 151 7.38 -5.68 -10.83
C ILE A 151 7.35 -4.21 -11.22
N CYS A 152 6.38 -3.83 -12.03
CA CYS A 152 6.24 -2.45 -12.48
C CYS A 152 4.79 -1.98 -12.58
N ILE A 153 4.64 -0.66 -12.61
CA ILE A 153 3.44 0.03 -13.05
C ILE A 153 3.81 1.10 -14.07
N ASP A 154 2.87 1.45 -14.92
CA ASP A 154 3.08 2.45 -15.97
C ASP A 154 1.90 3.43 -16.06
N ASN A 155 2.18 4.71 -16.33
CA ASN A 155 1.17 5.73 -16.59
C ASN A 155 0.10 5.86 -15.48
N PHE A 156 0.48 5.71 -14.21
CA PHE A 156 -0.46 5.93 -13.11
C PHE A 156 -0.64 7.42 -12.83
N LYS A 157 -1.85 7.81 -12.44
CA LYS A 157 -2.13 9.15 -11.89
C LYS A 157 -2.54 8.99 -10.44
N ILE A 158 -1.70 9.43 -9.51
CA ILE A 158 -1.93 9.28 -8.09
C ILE A 158 -1.96 10.67 -7.49
N SER A 159 -3.05 11.03 -6.84
CA SER A 159 -3.14 12.33 -6.22
C SER A 159 -3.89 12.39 -4.90
N ARG A 160 -3.54 13.40 -4.09
CA ARG A 160 -4.23 13.72 -2.83
C ARG A 160 -4.31 12.53 -1.88
N SER A 161 -3.33 11.64 -1.92
CA SER A 161 -3.28 10.54 -0.96
C SER A 161 -2.90 11.09 0.43
N TRP A 162 -3.62 10.66 1.46
CA TRP A 162 -3.50 11.23 2.81
C TRP A 162 -2.17 10.88 3.49
N ASP A 163 -1.56 9.74 3.18
CA ASP A 163 -0.22 9.37 3.64
C ASP A 163 0.76 9.22 2.46
N TYR A 164 0.74 8.11 1.71
CA TYR A 164 1.67 7.87 0.60
C TYR A 164 0.96 7.81 -0.75
N GLY A 165 1.57 8.37 -1.79
CA GLY A 165 1.14 8.07 -3.16
C GLY A 165 1.43 6.61 -3.54
N ILE A 166 2.68 6.19 -3.38
CA ILE A 166 3.09 4.79 -3.62
C ILE A 166 3.86 4.28 -2.40
N LEU A 167 3.48 3.10 -1.92
CA LEU A 167 4.08 2.48 -0.76
C LEU A 167 4.44 1.01 -1.03
N ASN A 168 5.67 0.65 -0.69
CA ASN A 168 6.06 -0.71 -0.44
C ASN A 168 7.14 -0.74 0.65
N GLN A 169 6.87 -1.42 1.75
CA GLN A 169 7.79 -1.47 2.88
C GLN A 169 8.81 -2.61 2.79
N LYS A 170 8.45 -3.72 2.10
CA LYS A 170 9.26 -4.94 2.02
C LYS A 170 8.95 -5.72 0.73
N SER A 171 9.57 -5.34 -0.38
CA SER A 171 9.45 -6.04 -1.65
C SER A 171 10.51 -7.11 -1.80
N LYS A 172 10.12 -8.28 -2.31
CA LYS A 172 11.02 -9.34 -2.77
C LYS A 172 11.46 -9.14 -4.21
N HIS A 173 10.83 -8.25 -4.97
CA HIS A 173 11.09 -7.98 -6.38
C HIS A 173 11.76 -6.62 -6.58
N SER A 174 12.56 -6.48 -7.63
CA SER A 174 12.90 -5.13 -8.10
C SER A 174 11.62 -4.39 -8.48
N ILE A 175 11.58 -3.08 -8.29
CA ILE A 175 10.36 -2.29 -8.53
C ILE A 175 10.66 -1.20 -9.54
N GLU A 176 9.83 -1.07 -10.57
CA GLU A 176 9.90 0.04 -11.51
C GLU A 176 8.59 0.85 -11.54
N VAL A 177 8.71 2.17 -11.55
CA VAL A 177 7.59 3.09 -11.73
C VAL A 177 7.87 3.93 -12.96
N HIS A 178 7.04 3.80 -13.98
CA HIS A 178 7.19 4.48 -15.28
C HIS A 178 6.05 5.46 -15.50
N ASN A 179 6.37 6.59 -16.16
CA ASN A 179 5.41 7.58 -16.68
C ASN A 179 4.32 8.01 -15.69
N THR A 180 4.60 7.97 -14.40
CA THR A 180 3.58 8.11 -13.35
C THR A 180 3.58 9.53 -12.80
N VAL A 181 2.43 10.03 -12.39
CA VAL A 181 2.30 11.29 -11.66
C VAL A 181 1.87 10.97 -10.24
N VAL A 182 2.65 11.41 -9.26
CA VAL A 182 2.28 11.40 -7.84
C VAL A 182 2.21 12.84 -7.37
N ALA A 183 1.01 13.40 -7.33
CA ALA A 183 0.81 14.81 -7.05
C ALA A 183 -0.01 15.03 -5.78
N GLU A 184 0.35 16.02 -5.00
CA GLU A 184 -0.46 16.45 -3.86
C GLU A 184 -0.71 15.38 -2.79
N SER A 185 0.14 14.35 -2.70
CA SER A 185 0.10 13.40 -1.59
C SER A 185 0.95 13.89 -0.44
N LYS A 186 0.58 13.56 0.81
CA LYS A 186 1.36 13.96 2.01
C LYS A 186 2.81 13.48 1.93
N ARG A 187 3.01 12.30 1.36
CA ARG A 187 4.31 11.71 1.01
C ARG A 187 4.22 11.17 -0.41
N GLY A 188 5.30 11.29 -1.16
CA GLY A 188 5.34 10.83 -2.55
C GLY A 188 5.41 9.31 -2.66
N ILE A 189 6.63 8.79 -2.81
CA ILE A 189 6.92 7.38 -3.09
C ILE A 189 7.85 6.85 -2.00
N LEU A 190 7.56 5.67 -1.46
CA LEU A 190 8.46 4.88 -0.62
C LEU A 190 8.47 3.44 -1.12
N LEU A 191 9.63 2.97 -1.58
CA LEU A 191 9.80 1.65 -2.19
C LEU A 191 11.05 0.97 -1.63
N ASN A 192 10.86 -0.11 -0.88
CA ASN A 192 11.95 -0.84 -0.23
C ASN A 192 12.12 -2.24 -0.82
N LYS A 193 13.20 -2.47 -1.57
CA LYS A 193 13.65 -3.81 -1.94
C LYS A 193 14.36 -4.47 -0.74
N VAL A 194 13.90 -5.65 -0.36
CA VAL A 194 14.58 -6.55 0.58
C VAL A 194 15.28 -7.64 -0.23
N GLN A 195 16.56 -7.83 0.02
CA GLN A 195 17.38 -8.82 -0.68
C GLN A 195 18.53 -9.31 0.21
N LYS A 196 19.11 -10.47 -0.13
CA LYS A 196 20.38 -10.89 0.48
C LYS A 196 21.55 -10.13 -0.17
N LEU A 197 22.65 -9.95 0.56
CA LEU A 197 23.84 -9.21 0.09
C LEU A 197 24.40 -9.63 -1.29
N PRO A 198 24.41 -10.92 -1.70
CA PRO A 198 24.89 -11.28 -3.04
C PRO A 198 23.86 -11.05 -4.16
N GLU A 199 22.60 -10.80 -3.83
CA GLU A 199 21.52 -10.64 -4.81
C GLU A 199 21.52 -9.21 -5.38
N ARG A 200 21.33 -9.10 -6.70
CA ARG A 200 21.07 -7.82 -7.35
C ARG A 200 19.57 -7.51 -7.27
N GLY A 201 19.25 -6.27 -6.92
CA GLY A 201 17.91 -5.73 -6.97
C GLY A 201 17.98 -4.21 -7.00
N TYR A 202 16.88 -3.57 -7.39
CA TYR A 202 16.83 -2.13 -7.54
C TYR A 202 15.40 -1.62 -7.42
N THR A 203 15.30 -0.32 -7.21
CA THR A 203 14.07 0.45 -7.41
C THR A 203 14.38 1.49 -8.49
N LEU A 204 13.62 1.50 -9.58
CA LEU A 204 13.74 2.46 -10.67
C LEU A 204 12.50 3.35 -10.72
N ILE A 205 12.72 4.66 -10.80
CA ILE A 205 11.66 5.64 -11.03
C ILE A 205 12.04 6.38 -12.31
N ASN A 206 11.25 6.20 -13.37
CA ASN A 206 11.55 6.72 -14.70
C ASN A 206 10.36 7.53 -15.24
N SER A 207 10.64 8.65 -15.91
CA SER A 207 9.63 9.56 -16.48
C SER A 207 8.47 9.89 -15.52
N THR A 208 8.75 9.95 -14.21
CA THR A 208 7.73 10.07 -13.16
C THR A 208 7.82 11.42 -12.48
N ILE A 209 6.69 12.09 -12.31
CA ILE A 209 6.58 13.38 -11.65
C ILE A 209 6.12 13.15 -10.22
N VAL A 210 6.85 13.67 -9.24
CA VAL A 210 6.42 13.70 -7.83
C VAL A 210 6.27 15.15 -7.40
N ALA A 211 5.02 15.60 -7.25
CA ALA A 211 4.68 16.97 -6.89
C ALA A 211 4.05 17.03 -5.49
N PRO A 212 4.46 17.96 -4.62
CA PRO A 212 3.96 18.05 -3.25
C PRO A 212 2.53 18.58 -3.11
N PHE A 213 1.90 18.31 -1.97
CA PHE A 213 0.63 18.92 -1.55
C PHE A 213 0.83 20.39 -1.20
N GLY A 214 0.01 21.26 -1.78
CA GLY A 214 0.01 22.67 -1.46
C GLY A 214 1.30 23.36 -1.91
N ALA A 215 1.50 23.47 -3.22
CA ALA A 215 2.31 24.54 -3.78
C ALA A 215 1.68 25.89 -3.40
N LEU A 216 1.86 26.33 -2.15
CA LEU A 216 2.14 27.73 -1.88
C LEU A 216 3.22 28.12 -2.89
N PRO A 217 3.16 29.30 -3.53
CA PRO A 217 4.14 29.72 -4.51
C PRO A 217 5.51 29.54 -3.85
N ALA A 218 6.19 28.45 -4.22
CA ALA A 218 7.56 28.23 -3.84
C ALA A 218 8.28 29.26 -4.68
N ILE A 219 8.40 30.47 -4.12
CA ILE A 219 9.36 31.43 -4.62
C ILE A 219 10.66 30.62 -4.59
N CYS A 220 11.20 30.35 -5.77
CA CYS A 220 12.56 29.86 -5.94
C CYS A 220 13.50 30.98 -5.46
N ILE A 221 13.49 31.25 -4.15
CA ILE A 221 14.54 31.99 -3.47
C ILE A 221 15.64 30.96 -3.33
N GLU A 222 16.74 31.16 -4.07
CA GLU A 222 17.99 30.48 -3.75
C GLU A 222 18.21 30.60 -2.23
N PRO A 223 18.47 29.50 -1.51
CA PRO A 223 18.67 29.58 -0.08
C PRO A 223 19.80 30.60 0.19
N PRO A 224 19.60 31.59 1.07
CA PRO A 224 20.55 32.70 1.26
C PRO A 224 21.87 32.27 1.91
N ASN A 225 22.14 30.96 2.02
CA ASN A 225 23.28 30.43 2.74
C ASN A 225 23.97 29.32 1.93
N LYS A 226 25.18 29.60 1.43
CA LYS A 226 26.10 28.63 0.80
C LYS A 226 26.69 27.60 1.78
N GLN A 227 26.10 27.42 2.96
CA GLN A 227 26.63 26.53 3.99
C GLN A 227 25.97 25.15 3.94
N ALA A 228 26.82 24.15 3.72
CA ALA A 228 26.49 22.74 3.63
C ALA A 228 25.52 22.27 4.73
N PHE A 229 24.57 21.42 4.31
CA PHE A 229 23.56 20.72 5.11
C PHE A 229 24.02 20.43 6.56
N ARG A 230 23.49 21.18 7.53
CA ARG A 230 23.62 20.85 8.96
C ARG A 230 22.54 19.85 9.38
N ARG A 231 22.99 18.76 10.01
CA ARG A 231 22.22 17.58 10.48
C ARG A 231 21.36 17.86 11.73
N HIS A 232 20.39 18.78 11.68
CA HIS A 232 19.41 18.93 12.76
C HIS A 232 17.99 18.95 12.18
N SER A 233 17.30 17.81 12.28
CA SER A 233 15.87 17.64 12.01
C SER A 233 15.17 17.76 13.39
N TYR A 234 14.16 18.58 13.69
CA TYR A 234 12.89 18.87 13.03
C TYR A 234 12.22 20.10 13.71
N THR A 235 11.27 20.78 13.04
CA THR A 235 10.28 21.69 13.68
C THR A 235 8.88 21.48 13.10
N GLU A 236 7.86 21.70 13.95
CA GLU A 236 6.43 21.38 13.80
C GLU A 236 5.68 22.12 12.66
N LYS A 237 6.35 23.01 11.91
CA LYS A 237 5.75 23.84 10.85
C LYS A 237 6.34 23.62 9.44
N SER A 238 7.09 22.54 9.22
CA SER A 238 7.71 22.32 7.90
C SER A 238 6.75 21.60 6.94
N PRO A 239 6.41 22.18 5.77
CA PRO A 239 5.74 21.44 4.71
C PRO A 239 6.71 20.38 4.18
N ILE A 240 6.42 19.11 4.47
CA ILE A 240 7.28 18.00 4.07
C ILE A 240 7.03 17.73 2.59
N VAL A 241 7.98 18.14 1.75
CA VAL A 241 8.14 17.64 0.38
C VAL A 241 9.31 16.68 0.39
N GLY A 242 9.03 15.39 0.28
CA GLY A 242 10.06 14.37 0.29
C GLY A 242 9.81 13.32 -0.78
N ILE A 243 10.73 13.20 -1.73
CA ILE A 243 11.00 11.92 -2.37
C ILE A 243 11.72 11.09 -1.30
N VAL A 244 11.01 10.19 -0.63
CA VAL A 244 11.67 9.18 0.24
C VAL A 244 12.03 7.99 -0.65
N ALA A 245 13.01 8.20 -1.53
CA ALA A 245 13.67 7.11 -2.23
C ALA A 245 14.62 6.42 -1.24
N SER A 246 14.11 5.47 -0.46
CA SER A 246 14.96 4.69 0.43
C SER A 246 15.68 3.60 -0.37
N SER A 247 17.00 3.73 -0.43
CA SER A 247 17.93 2.69 -0.84
C SER A 247 18.13 1.65 0.27
N PHE A 248 18.63 0.49 -0.14
CA PHE A 248 18.75 -0.78 0.59
C PHE A 248 19.13 -0.69 2.08
N SER A 249 18.46 -1.49 2.92
CA SER A 249 18.99 -1.92 4.21
C SER A 249 19.45 -3.38 4.08
N PRO A 250 20.77 -3.67 4.02
CA PRO A 250 21.26 -5.04 4.02
C PRO A 250 21.19 -5.56 5.46
N SER A 251 20.03 -6.08 5.85
CA SER A 251 19.72 -6.58 7.20
C SER A 251 19.83 -5.53 8.33
N PHE A 252 19.22 -5.84 9.47
CA PHE A 252 19.35 -5.01 10.67
C PHE A 252 20.80 -5.10 11.15
N GLY A 253 21.59 -4.05 10.93
CA GLY A 253 22.68 -3.78 11.83
C GLY A 253 22.09 -3.71 13.24
N ILE A 254 22.68 -4.42 14.20
CA ILE A 254 22.44 -4.17 15.62
C ILE A 254 22.50 -2.64 15.78
N GLY A 255 21.39 -2.03 16.17
CA GLY A 255 21.32 -0.59 16.36
C GLY A 255 22.46 -0.11 17.27
N PRO A 256 22.82 1.18 17.23
CA PRO A 256 23.90 1.70 18.07
C PRO A 256 23.74 1.17 19.50
N PRO A 257 24.80 0.64 20.13
CA PRO A 257 24.71 0.04 21.45
C PRO A 257 24.29 1.16 22.40
N ARG A 258 23.01 1.13 22.77
CA ARG A 258 22.29 2.08 23.64
C ARG A 258 21.95 3.43 23.00
N LYS A 259 20.65 3.75 23.01
CA LYS A 259 20.10 5.10 22.74
C LYS A 259 20.08 5.92 24.03
N ALA A 260 20.01 7.24 23.91
CA ALA A 260 20.08 8.16 25.06
C ALA A 260 18.95 7.98 26.12
N TRP A 261 17.86 7.30 25.77
CA TRP A 261 16.78 6.93 26.69
C TRP A 261 16.90 5.51 27.28
N ASP A 262 17.93 4.74 26.90
CA ASP A 262 18.27 3.48 27.58
C ASP A 262 18.97 3.74 28.93
N GLN A 263 19.14 5.02 29.30
CA GLN A 263 19.54 5.47 30.64
C GLN A 263 18.36 5.95 31.49
N VAL A 264 17.14 5.43 31.28
CA VAL A 264 16.14 5.52 32.35
C VAL A 264 16.55 4.52 33.42
N SER A 265 17.07 5.06 34.52
CA SER A 265 17.46 4.32 35.72
C SER A 265 16.41 3.29 36.10
N SER A 266 16.84 2.04 36.24
CA SER A 266 16.15 0.93 36.89
C SER A 266 15.99 1.19 38.40
N ALA A 267 15.28 2.26 38.76
CA ALA A 267 15.09 2.68 40.15
C ALA A 267 13.71 3.29 40.36
N ARG A 268 12.65 2.53 40.02
CA ARG A 268 11.32 2.54 40.65
C ARG A 268 10.35 1.71 39.79
N LEU A 269 10.34 0.41 40.04
CA LEU A 269 9.18 -0.45 39.78
C LEU A 269 9.25 -1.81 40.50
N ASP A 270 10.29 -2.07 41.31
CA ASP A 270 10.41 -3.30 42.10
C ASP A 270 9.88 -3.19 43.55
N LEU A 271 8.81 -2.43 43.80
CA LEU A 271 8.27 -2.36 45.17
C LEU A 271 6.74 -2.37 45.32
N GLU A 272 5.98 -2.72 44.29
CA GLU A 272 4.53 -2.96 44.46
C GLU A 272 3.98 -4.25 43.83
N LEU A 273 4.83 -5.11 43.25
CA LEU A 273 4.39 -6.40 42.67
C LEU A 273 4.73 -7.63 43.52
N SER A 274 5.51 -7.48 44.61
CA SER A 274 5.83 -8.60 45.52
C SER A 274 4.87 -8.72 46.71
N THR A 275 3.96 -7.76 46.94
CA THR A 275 2.98 -7.79 48.04
C THR A 275 1.57 -8.18 47.59
N LEU A 276 1.27 -8.20 46.30
CA LEU A 276 -0.06 -8.58 45.77
C LEU A 276 -0.17 -10.04 45.29
N LEU A 277 0.93 -10.79 45.26
CA LEU A 277 0.96 -12.20 44.84
C LEU A 277 1.06 -13.22 45.98
N THR A 278 1.24 -12.77 47.24
CA THR A 278 1.29 -13.65 48.42
C THR A 278 -0.04 -13.77 49.18
N GLU A 279 -1.03 -12.90 48.94
CA GLU A 279 -2.33 -12.97 49.64
C GLU A 279 -3.44 -13.77 48.92
N LYS A 280 -3.20 -14.26 47.70
CA LYS A 280 -4.22 -15.02 46.93
C LYS A 280 -3.98 -16.52 46.78
N LEU A 281 -3.00 -17.09 47.49
CA LEU A 281 -2.66 -18.53 47.41
C LEU A 281 -2.89 -19.32 48.72
N VAL A 282 -3.59 -18.79 49.72
CA VAL A 282 -3.87 -19.50 51.00
C VAL A 282 -5.37 -19.76 51.27
N SER A 283 -6.30 -19.45 50.36
CA SER A 283 -7.75 -19.66 50.63
C SER A 283 -8.45 -20.72 49.76
N THR A 284 -7.73 -21.75 49.28
CA THR A 284 -8.39 -22.91 48.66
C THR A 284 -7.63 -24.22 48.91
N VAL A 285 -7.38 -24.52 50.19
CA VAL A 285 -7.34 -25.89 50.72
C VAL A 285 -7.78 -25.84 52.18
N MET A 286 -9.09 -25.92 52.40
CA MET A 286 -9.76 -26.62 53.51
C MET A 286 -11.16 -26.96 53.06
#